data_AF-A0A539CTB8-F1
#
_entry.id   AF-A0A539CTB8-F1
#
_cell.length_a   1.000
_cell.length_b   1.000
_cell.length_c   1.000
_cell.angle_alpha   90.00
_cell.angle_beta   90.00
_cell.angle_gamma   90.00
#
_symmetry.space_group_name_H-M   'P 1'
#
loop_
_entity.id
_entity.type
_entity.pdbx_description
1 polymer ?
#
loop_
_entity_poly.entity_id
_entity_poly.type
_entity_poly.pdbx_seq_one_letter_code
_entity_poly.pdbx_strand_id
1 'polypeptide(L)'
;MLCEDLERYGQHMSTTEPTKLSRNDARYPATLLNLFGSFLPPDIWVAGNVSLLGEKAVGFCGSRKASDRGLEVAADCARQLSEAGVIVVSGYAPGVDMASHEAALKNGGRTIIVLPEGINHFRIKKTVKSLWDWERILVVSQFPRDAIWRADRAMERNKVIVALSRAVIVLEAREQGGTLNAGYSALQLGKPLFVALYDDMNGSRDGNQRLIQEGGKPLLRNRATSQAQMQEVFANVGLAN
;
A
#
# COMPACT_ATOMS: atom_id res chain seq x y z
N MET A 1 -4.48 32.74 -17.21
CA MET A 1 -3.61 31.61 -16.80
C MET A 1 -4.40 30.66 -15.90
N LEU A 2 -5.47 30.07 -16.44
CA LEU A 2 -6.45 29.23 -15.72
C LEU A 2 -7.13 28.29 -16.74
N CYS A 3 -6.34 27.51 -17.50
CA CYS A 3 -6.91 26.62 -18.52
C CYS A 3 -6.22 25.25 -18.70
N GLU A 4 -5.27 24.84 -17.85
CA GLU A 4 -4.51 23.59 -18.08
C GLU A 4 -4.77 22.43 -17.10
N ASP A 5 -5.62 22.58 -16.08
CA ASP A 5 -5.79 21.54 -15.04
C ASP A 5 -7.02 20.61 -15.20
N LEU A 6 -7.74 20.67 -16.31
CA LEU A 6 -8.97 19.87 -16.52
C LEU A 6 -8.74 18.46 -17.11
N GLU A 7 -7.53 18.11 -17.56
CA GLU A 7 -7.25 16.79 -18.15
C GLU A 7 -6.94 15.68 -17.13
N ARG A 8 -6.97 15.95 -15.81
CA ARG A 8 -6.61 14.97 -14.75
C ARG A 8 -7.78 14.20 -14.13
N TYR A 9 -9.01 14.36 -14.61
CA TYR A 9 -10.17 13.75 -13.97
C TYR A 9 -10.44 12.34 -14.52
N GLY A 10 -10.09 11.32 -13.71
CA GLY A 10 -10.58 9.96 -13.90
C GLY A 10 -12.13 9.90 -13.86
N GLN A 11 -12.70 8.89 -14.50
CA GLN A 11 -14.16 8.72 -14.54
C GLN A 11 -14.73 8.40 -13.15
N HIS A 12 -15.97 8.84 -12.91
CA HIS A 12 -16.74 8.58 -11.69
C HIS A 12 -16.92 7.06 -11.47
N MET A 13 -16.95 6.61 -10.20
CA MET A 13 -17.15 5.21 -9.83
C MET A 13 -18.41 4.67 -10.52
N SER A 14 -18.27 3.72 -11.44
CA SER A 14 -19.41 3.27 -12.24
C SER A 14 -20.02 1.92 -11.83
N THR A 15 -19.63 1.27 -10.73
CA THR A 15 -20.21 -0.06 -10.43
C THR A 15 -20.30 -0.53 -8.96
N THR A 16 -19.77 0.16 -7.95
CA THR A 16 -19.99 -0.25 -6.53
C THR A 16 -20.25 0.93 -5.63
N GLU A 17 -21.44 0.98 -5.02
CA GLU A 17 -21.75 1.98 -4.00
C GLU A 17 -20.88 1.78 -2.75
N PRO A 18 -20.25 2.86 -2.23
CA PRO A 18 -19.51 2.77 -0.99
C PRO A 18 -20.38 2.31 0.18
N THR A 19 -19.95 1.25 0.85
CA THR A 19 -20.59 0.68 2.04
C THR A 19 -19.81 1.06 3.30
N LYS A 20 -20.52 1.35 4.39
CA LYS A 20 -19.91 1.60 5.70
C LYS A 20 -19.81 0.29 6.48
N LEU A 21 -18.61 -0.05 6.94
CA LEU A 21 -18.38 -1.14 7.89
C LEU A 21 -18.15 -0.54 9.28
N SER A 22 -19.06 -0.86 10.20
CA SER A 22 -18.85 -0.50 11.60
C SER A 22 -17.81 -1.41 12.24
N ARG A 23 -17.16 -0.97 13.31
CA ARG A 23 -16.23 -1.82 14.09
C ARG A 23 -16.82 -3.14 14.63
N ASN A 24 -18.15 -3.24 14.69
CA ASN A 24 -18.87 -4.43 15.13
C ASN A 24 -19.32 -5.31 13.94
N ASP A 25 -19.09 -4.88 12.70
CA ASP A 25 -19.36 -5.69 11.51
C ASP A 25 -18.36 -6.84 11.46
N ALA A 26 -18.84 -8.06 11.18
CA ALA A 26 -18.00 -9.26 11.11
C ALA A 26 -16.91 -9.18 10.02
N ARG A 27 -17.08 -8.31 9.02
CA ARG A 27 -16.11 -8.05 7.95
C ARG A 27 -15.10 -6.97 8.33
N TYR A 28 -15.27 -6.28 9.46
CA TYR A 28 -14.32 -5.28 9.93
C TYR A 28 -12.99 -5.96 10.32
N PRO A 29 -11.84 -5.52 9.79
CA PRO A 29 -10.57 -6.20 10.05
C PRO A 29 -10.17 -6.10 11.53
N ALA A 30 -10.02 -7.25 12.19
CA ALA A 30 -9.56 -7.29 13.58
C ALA A 30 -8.19 -6.60 13.78
N THR A 31 -7.33 -6.60 12.74
CA THR A 31 -6.04 -5.91 12.78
C THR A 31 -6.17 -4.39 12.89
N LEU A 32 -7.28 -3.81 12.39
CA LEU A 32 -7.56 -2.39 12.58
C LEU A 32 -8.00 -2.09 14.01
N LEU A 33 -8.71 -3.00 14.68
CA LEU A 33 -9.04 -2.80 16.11
C LEU A 33 -7.77 -2.66 16.96
N ASN A 34 -6.76 -3.50 16.69
CA ASN A 34 -5.48 -3.46 17.39
C ASN A 34 -4.68 -2.18 17.13
N LEU A 35 -4.83 -1.57 15.94
CA LEU A 35 -4.11 -0.35 15.57
C LEU A 35 -4.46 0.84 16.47
N PHE A 36 -5.74 0.95 16.85
CA PHE A 36 -6.21 2.08 17.66
C PHE A 36 -6.05 1.86 19.17
N GLY A 37 -5.63 0.66 19.60
CA GLY A 37 -5.40 0.35 21.01
C GLY A 37 -6.63 0.64 21.87
N SER A 38 -6.48 1.54 22.86
CA SER A 38 -7.58 1.98 23.73
C SER A 38 -8.50 3.03 23.09
N PHE A 39 -8.14 3.59 21.93
CA PHE A 39 -9.00 4.52 21.21
C PHE A 39 -10.06 3.77 20.40
N LEU A 40 -11.23 4.40 20.26
CA LEU A 40 -12.29 3.84 19.44
C LEU A 40 -11.84 3.79 17.96
N PRO A 41 -11.74 2.60 17.34
CA PRO A 41 -11.43 2.53 15.94
C PRO A 41 -12.59 3.16 15.14
N PRO A 42 -12.30 4.02 14.15
CA PRO A 42 -13.35 4.61 13.33
C PRO A 42 -14.02 3.52 12.48
N ASP A 43 -15.29 3.74 12.16
CA ASP A 43 -15.92 3.01 11.07
C ASP A 43 -15.17 3.27 9.76
N ILE A 44 -15.13 2.30 8.87
CA ILE A 44 -14.46 2.42 7.57
C ILE A 44 -15.49 2.42 6.44
N TRP A 45 -15.16 3.11 5.35
CA TRP A 45 -15.88 3.02 4.09
C TRP A 45 -15.13 2.10 3.13
N VAL A 46 -15.87 1.25 2.45
CA VAL A 46 -15.32 0.30 1.47
C VAL A 46 -16.09 0.32 0.16
N ALA A 47 -15.40 0.05 -0.95
CA ALA A 47 -16.01 -0.20 -2.25
C ALA A 47 -15.22 -1.26 -3.02
N GLY A 48 -15.90 -2.20 -3.67
CA GLY A 48 -15.28 -3.34 -4.35
C GLY A 48 -15.41 -4.64 -3.55
N ASN A 49 -14.47 -5.56 -3.76
CA ASN A 49 -14.49 -6.88 -3.14
C ASN A 49 -14.07 -6.85 -1.66
N VAL A 50 -15.06 -6.84 -0.77
CA VAL A 50 -14.85 -6.79 0.69
C VAL A 50 -14.18 -8.08 1.23
N SER A 51 -14.25 -9.21 0.52
CA SER A 51 -13.63 -10.47 0.99
C SER A 51 -12.12 -10.37 1.14
N LEU A 52 -11.48 -9.42 0.44
CA LEU A 52 -10.04 -9.18 0.47
C LEU A 52 -9.52 -8.77 1.86
N LEU A 53 -10.36 -8.21 2.74
CA LEU A 53 -9.95 -7.75 4.08
C LEU A 53 -9.45 -8.87 5.01
N GLY A 54 -9.84 -10.12 4.76
CA GLY A 54 -9.45 -11.28 5.59
C GLY A 54 -8.22 -12.04 5.08
N GLU A 55 -7.70 -11.68 3.92
CA GLU A 55 -6.68 -12.47 3.22
C GLU A 55 -5.23 -12.09 3.56
N LYS A 56 -4.27 -12.86 3.03
CA LYS A 56 -2.84 -12.55 3.18
C LYS A 56 -2.49 -11.33 2.33
N ALA A 57 -1.89 -10.34 2.97
CA ALA A 57 -1.59 -9.05 2.37
C ALA A 57 -0.19 -8.54 2.74
N VAL A 58 0.47 -7.87 1.81
CA VAL A 58 1.73 -7.15 2.02
C VAL A 58 1.55 -5.67 1.68
N GLY A 59 1.98 -4.82 2.59
CA GLY A 59 1.86 -3.38 2.49
C GLY A 59 3.05 -2.77 1.76
N PHE A 60 2.80 -1.81 0.88
CA PHE A 60 3.84 -1.07 0.16
C PHE A 60 3.82 0.40 0.56
N CYS A 61 5.00 0.94 0.88
CA CYS A 61 5.21 2.36 1.14
C CYS A 61 6.48 2.83 0.45
N GLY A 62 6.44 4.00 -0.19
CA GLY A 62 7.62 4.54 -0.87
C GLY A 62 7.47 5.98 -1.33
N SER A 63 8.52 6.51 -1.94
CA SER A 63 8.55 7.87 -2.48
C SER A 63 7.54 8.05 -3.60
N ARG A 64 6.91 9.24 -3.64
CA ARG A 64 6.09 9.67 -4.78
C ARG A 64 6.90 10.01 -6.02
N LYS A 65 8.19 10.25 -5.84
CA LYS A 65 9.19 10.51 -6.87
C LYS A 65 10.29 9.46 -6.72
N ALA A 66 9.90 8.19 -6.75
CA ALA A 66 10.85 7.10 -6.66
C ALA A 66 11.70 7.03 -7.93
N SER A 67 12.92 6.52 -7.81
CA SER A 67 13.75 6.23 -8.99
C SER A 67 13.12 5.14 -9.85
N ASP A 68 13.45 5.10 -11.14
CA ASP A 68 13.03 4.03 -12.05
C ASP A 68 13.33 2.65 -11.46
N ARG A 69 14.50 2.55 -10.82
CA ARG A 69 14.96 1.36 -10.12
C ARG A 69 14.06 0.98 -8.94
N GLY A 70 13.64 1.96 -8.14
CA GLY A 70 12.68 1.74 -7.05
C GLY A 70 11.31 1.31 -7.56
N LEU A 71 10.87 1.83 -8.71
CA LEU A 71 9.63 1.42 -9.36
C LEU A 71 9.73 -0.02 -9.90
N GLU A 72 10.85 -0.39 -10.52
CA GLU A 72 11.10 -1.77 -10.97
C GLU A 72 11.07 -2.77 -9.82
N VAL A 73 11.72 -2.45 -8.70
CA VAL A 73 11.73 -3.33 -7.52
C VAL A 73 10.33 -3.43 -6.91
N ALA A 74 9.58 -2.32 -6.80
CA ALA A 74 8.21 -2.34 -6.34
C ALA A 74 7.31 -3.22 -7.23
N ALA A 75 7.45 -3.09 -8.55
CA ALA A 75 6.71 -3.87 -9.53
C ALA A 75 7.07 -5.37 -9.48
N ASP A 76 8.36 -5.70 -9.34
CA ASP A 76 8.81 -7.08 -9.24
C ASP A 76 8.31 -7.77 -7.95
N CYS A 77 8.39 -7.08 -6.81
CA CYS A 77 7.83 -7.59 -5.56
C CYS A 77 6.32 -7.84 -5.68
N ALA A 78 5.57 -6.87 -6.24
CA ALA A 78 4.14 -6.99 -6.43
C ALA A 78 3.76 -8.12 -7.40
N ARG A 79 4.53 -8.33 -8.48
CA ARG A 79 4.37 -9.47 -9.40
C ARG A 79 4.53 -10.79 -8.65
N GLN A 80 5.64 -10.97 -7.93
CA GLN A 80 5.91 -12.20 -7.19
C GLN A 80 4.82 -12.48 -6.13
N LEU A 81 4.30 -11.44 -5.46
CA LEU A 81 3.18 -11.57 -4.53
C LEU A 81 1.88 -12.00 -5.23
N SER A 82 1.56 -11.42 -6.39
CA SER A 82 0.41 -11.81 -7.19
C SER A 82 0.47 -13.27 -7.62
N GLU A 83 1.63 -13.73 -8.09
CA GLU A 83 1.87 -15.13 -8.48
C GLU A 83 1.66 -16.10 -7.30
N ALA A 84 1.96 -15.64 -6.08
CA ALA A 84 1.75 -16.39 -4.84
C ALA A 84 0.34 -16.20 -4.23
N GLY A 85 -0.56 -15.49 -4.90
CA GLY A 85 -1.92 -15.21 -4.41
C GLY A 85 -2.00 -14.24 -3.24
N VAL A 86 -0.93 -13.51 -2.93
CA VAL A 86 -0.86 -12.52 -1.84
C VAL A 86 -1.33 -11.15 -2.32
N ILE A 87 -2.16 -10.49 -1.52
CA ILE A 87 -2.73 -9.19 -1.83
C ILE A 87 -1.69 -8.08 -1.64
N VAL A 88 -1.66 -7.13 -2.58
CA VAL A 88 -0.88 -5.89 -2.44
C VAL A 88 -1.74 -4.80 -1.80
N VAL A 89 -1.27 -4.19 -0.72
CA VAL A 89 -1.95 -3.08 -0.03
C VAL A 89 -1.13 -1.82 -0.13
N SER A 90 -1.69 -0.74 -0.66
CA SER A 90 -0.96 0.53 -0.74
C SER A 90 -1.90 1.73 -0.85
N GLY A 91 -1.32 2.90 -1.03
CA GLY A 91 -1.97 4.17 -0.83
C GLY A 91 -2.43 4.91 -2.08
N TYR A 92 -2.34 4.29 -3.26
CA TYR A 92 -2.74 4.86 -4.55
C TYR A 92 -2.06 6.20 -4.93
N ALA A 93 -0.97 6.59 -4.26
CA ALA A 93 -0.20 7.77 -4.64
C ALA A 93 0.63 7.53 -5.92
N PRO A 94 1.11 8.58 -6.62
CA PRO A 94 2.14 8.40 -7.64
C PRO A 94 3.40 7.73 -7.06
N GLY A 95 4.22 7.12 -7.90
CA GLY A 95 5.45 6.44 -7.49
C GLY A 95 5.20 4.99 -7.05
N VAL A 96 5.82 4.58 -5.95
CA VAL A 96 5.83 3.19 -5.45
C VAL A 96 4.42 2.61 -5.28
N ASP A 97 3.50 3.38 -4.68
CA ASP A 97 2.13 2.92 -4.47
C ASP A 97 1.46 2.52 -5.81
N MET A 98 1.50 3.41 -6.81
CA MET A 98 0.92 3.13 -8.14
C MET A 98 1.60 1.95 -8.83
N ALA A 99 2.95 1.91 -8.81
CA ALA A 99 3.69 0.82 -9.44
C ALA A 99 3.36 -0.55 -8.82
N SER A 100 3.16 -0.60 -7.49
CA SER A 100 2.77 -1.82 -6.80
C SER A 100 1.36 -2.27 -7.18
N HIS A 101 0.37 -1.36 -7.22
CA HIS A 101 -0.99 -1.66 -7.64
C HIS A 101 -1.07 -2.10 -9.10
N GLU A 102 -0.41 -1.37 -10.00
CA GLU A 102 -0.40 -1.66 -11.43
C GLU A 102 0.22 -3.03 -11.72
N ALA A 103 1.39 -3.30 -11.14
CA ALA A 103 2.04 -4.60 -11.29
C ALA A 103 1.20 -5.74 -10.70
N ALA A 104 0.55 -5.52 -9.55
CA ALA A 104 -0.34 -6.52 -8.99
C ALA A 104 -1.46 -6.88 -9.96
N LEU A 105 -2.16 -5.87 -10.49
CA LEU A 105 -3.30 -6.03 -11.39
C LEU A 105 -2.90 -6.62 -12.75
N LYS A 106 -1.76 -6.19 -13.31
CA LYS A 106 -1.23 -6.68 -14.59
C LYS A 106 -0.92 -8.17 -14.57
N ASN A 107 -0.55 -8.70 -13.40
CA ASN A 107 -0.24 -10.12 -13.20
C ASN A 107 -1.43 -10.91 -12.63
N GLY A 108 -2.67 -10.45 -12.86
CA GLY A 108 -3.89 -11.14 -12.43
C GLY A 108 -4.12 -11.15 -10.91
N GLY A 109 -3.29 -10.45 -10.14
CA GLY A 109 -3.40 -10.38 -8.69
C GLY A 109 -4.50 -9.44 -8.20
N ARG A 110 -4.54 -9.30 -6.87
CA ARG A 110 -5.58 -8.58 -6.12
C ARG A 110 -4.94 -7.48 -5.28
N THR A 111 -5.67 -6.38 -5.06
CA THR A 111 -5.10 -5.23 -4.35
C THR A 111 -6.11 -4.46 -3.51
N ILE A 112 -5.63 -3.91 -2.39
CA ILE A 112 -6.40 -3.02 -1.51
C ILE A 112 -5.77 -1.63 -1.58
N ILE A 113 -6.58 -0.66 -2.01
CA ILE A 113 -6.26 0.77 -2.04
C ILE A 113 -6.80 1.39 -0.76
N VAL A 114 -5.91 1.98 0.04
CA VAL A 114 -6.32 2.71 1.24
C VAL A 114 -6.24 4.20 0.94
N LEU A 115 -7.29 5.00 1.18
CA LEU A 115 -7.37 6.40 0.75
C LEU A 115 -7.03 7.40 1.87
N PRO A 116 -6.34 8.50 1.54
CA PRO A 116 -6.07 9.59 2.48
C PRO A 116 -7.21 10.63 2.56
N GLU A 117 -8.40 10.26 2.05
CA GLU A 117 -9.57 11.12 1.86
C GLU A 117 -10.85 10.28 1.91
N GLY A 118 -12.00 10.94 1.89
CA GLY A 118 -13.31 10.30 1.85
C GLY A 118 -13.53 9.55 0.54
N ILE A 119 -14.17 8.40 0.63
CA ILE A 119 -14.33 7.47 -0.50
C ILE A 119 -15.09 8.08 -1.69
N ASN A 120 -15.92 9.11 -1.50
CA ASN A 120 -16.64 9.77 -2.60
C ASN A 120 -15.73 10.57 -3.54
N HIS A 121 -14.51 10.89 -3.10
CA HIS A 121 -13.51 11.54 -3.92
C HIS A 121 -12.72 10.55 -4.78
N PHE A 122 -12.85 9.24 -4.53
CA PHE A 122 -12.13 8.21 -5.27
C PHE A 122 -12.45 8.25 -6.78
N ARG A 123 -11.40 8.25 -7.61
CA ARG A 123 -11.50 8.16 -9.07
C ARG A 123 -10.49 7.15 -9.58
N ILE A 124 -10.91 6.32 -10.55
CA ILE A 124 -10.03 5.37 -11.21
C ILE A 124 -9.07 6.15 -12.11
N LYS A 125 -7.77 6.06 -11.79
CA LYS A 125 -6.70 6.69 -12.58
C LYS A 125 -6.51 5.97 -13.91
N LYS A 126 -6.18 6.76 -14.95
CA LYS A 126 -5.94 6.28 -16.31
C LYS A 126 -4.93 5.12 -16.37
N THR A 127 -3.87 5.17 -15.56
CA THR A 127 -2.80 4.17 -15.48
C THR A 127 -3.30 2.74 -15.26
N VAL A 128 -4.30 2.56 -14.38
CA VAL A 128 -4.82 1.22 -14.04
C VAL A 128 -6.18 0.95 -14.64
N LYS A 129 -6.73 1.87 -15.44
CA LYS A 129 -8.11 1.81 -15.93
C LYS A 129 -8.37 0.57 -16.78
N SER A 130 -7.45 0.20 -17.68
CA SER A 130 -7.57 -0.99 -18.53
C SER A 130 -7.40 -2.30 -17.76
N LEU A 131 -6.86 -2.26 -16.54
CA LEU A 131 -6.62 -3.42 -15.68
C LEU A 131 -7.67 -3.55 -14.57
N TRP A 132 -8.61 -2.61 -14.50
CA TRP A 132 -9.52 -2.44 -13.38
C TRP A 132 -10.59 -3.54 -13.34
N ASP A 133 -10.73 -4.17 -12.19
CA ASP A 133 -11.68 -5.23 -11.94
C ASP A 133 -12.08 -5.21 -10.45
N TRP A 134 -13.36 -4.93 -10.19
CA TRP A 134 -13.85 -4.80 -8.81
C TRP A 134 -13.86 -6.12 -8.04
N GLU A 135 -13.81 -7.27 -8.72
CA GLU A 135 -13.66 -8.57 -8.05
C GLU A 135 -12.25 -8.74 -7.48
N ARG A 136 -11.26 -8.01 -8.00
CA ARG A 136 -9.86 -8.07 -7.58
C ARG A 136 -9.42 -6.86 -6.76
N ILE A 137 -10.30 -5.88 -6.56
CA ILE A 137 -9.95 -4.60 -5.96
C ILE A 137 -10.87 -4.27 -4.80
N LEU A 138 -10.28 -3.78 -3.73
CA LEU A 138 -10.99 -3.12 -2.65
C LEU A 138 -10.42 -1.73 -2.42
N VAL A 139 -11.30 -0.75 -2.32
CA VAL A 139 -10.97 0.62 -1.92
C VAL A 139 -11.46 0.82 -0.49
N VAL A 140 -10.61 1.35 0.39
CA VAL A 140 -10.87 1.54 1.82
C VAL A 140 -10.56 2.97 2.22
N SER A 141 -11.41 3.59 3.03
CA SER A 141 -11.13 4.86 3.70
C SER A 141 -11.60 4.82 5.15
N GLN A 142 -10.73 5.25 6.08
CA GLN A 142 -11.10 5.46 7.49
C GLN A 142 -11.74 6.82 7.76
N PHE A 143 -11.82 7.69 6.75
CA PHE A 143 -12.27 9.07 6.92
C PHE A 143 -13.76 9.20 6.61
N PRO A 144 -14.43 10.28 7.09
CA PRO A 144 -15.79 10.59 6.70
C PRO A 144 -15.97 10.57 5.17
N ARG A 145 -17.17 10.19 4.70
CA ARG A 145 -17.45 9.85 3.29
C ARG A 145 -16.98 10.91 2.28
N ASP A 146 -17.07 12.18 2.66
CA ASP A 146 -16.75 13.35 1.84
C ASP A 146 -15.50 14.13 2.31
N ALA A 147 -14.71 13.55 3.20
CA ALA A 147 -13.50 14.17 3.73
C ALA A 147 -12.51 14.53 2.61
N ILE A 148 -12.09 15.79 2.51
CA ILE A 148 -11.13 16.22 1.49
C ILE A 148 -9.71 15.64 1.70
N TRP A 149 -8.92 15.53 0.64
CA TRP A 149 -7.52 15.16 0.75
C TRP A 149 -6.72 16.11 1.64
N ARG A 150 -5.88 15.57 2.54
CA ARG A 150 -4.89 16.34 3.31
C ARG A 150 -3.61 15.53 3.53
N ALA A 151 -2.49 16.23 3.73
CA ALA A 151 -1.18 15.60 3.93
C ALA A 151 -1.10 14.82 5.26
N ASP A 152 -1.69 15.35 6.34
CA ASP A 152 -1.78 14.68 7.64
C ASP A 152 -2.63 13.40 7.57
N ARG A 153 -3.76 13.44 6.86
CA ARG A 153 -4.57 12.25 6.57
C ARG A 153 -3.80 11.20 5.78
N ALA A 154 -2.95 11.61 4.84
CA ALA A 154 -2.09 10.67 4.13
C ALA A 154 -1.07 9.98 5.05
N MET A 155 -0.55 10.68 6.06
CA MET A 155 0.33 10.09 7.06
C MET A 155 -0.43 9.16 8.01
N GLU A 156 -1.61 9.57 8.47
CA GLU A 156 -2.47 8.76 9.35
C GLU A 156 -2.89 7.45 8.67
N ARG A 157 -3.36 7.55 7.42
CA ARG A 157 -3.77 6.43 6.57
C ARG A 157 -2.70 5.36 6.44
N ASN A 158 -1.42 5.72 6.42
CA ASN A 158 -0.34 4.73 6.30
C ASN A 158 -0.37 3.69 7.43
N LYS A 159 -0.89 4.05 8.60
CA LYS A 159 -1.11 3.09 9.70
C LYS A 159 -2.14 2.02 9.33
N VAL A 160 -3.17 2.35 8.56
CA VAL A 160 -4.16 1.38 8.04
C VAL A 160 -3.52 0.46 7.02
N ILE A 161 -2.64 0.96 6.13
CA ILE A 161 -1.85 0.09 5.23
C ILE A 161 -1.08 -0.94 6.05
N VAL A 162 -0.32 -0.48 7.06
CA VAL A 162 0.48 -1.35 7.94
C VAL A 162 -0.40 -2.35 8.68
N ALA A 163 -1.53 -1.91 9.24
CA ALA A 163 -2.42 -2.77 10.01
C ALA A 163 -3.09 -3.85 9.16
N LEU A 164 -3.51 -3.54 7.94
CA LEU A 164 -4.07 -4.51 6.98
C LEU A 164 -3.03 -5.51 6.45
N SER A 165 -1.74 -5.27 6.71
CA SER A 165 -0.65 -6.07 6.14
C SER A 165 -0.09 -7.08 7.14
N ARG A 166 0.32 -8.26 6.66
CA ARG A 166 1.11 -9.23 7.43
C ARG A 166 2.59 -8.84 7.47
N ALA A 167 3.11 -8.23 6.42
CA ALA A 167 4.45 -7.65 6.33
C ALA A 167 4.39 -6.34 5.52
N VAL A 168 5.39 -5.48 5.68
CA VAL A 168 5.46 -4.18 4.99
C VAL A 168 6.78 -4.10 4.22
N ILE A 169 6.73 -3.64 2.98
CA ILE A 169 7.89 -3.34 2.14
C ILE A 169 8.00 -1.83 1.97
N VAL A 170 9.15 -1.27 2.37
CA VAL A 170 9.53 0.11 2.15
C VAL A 170 10.61 0.17 1.07
N LEU A 171 10.35 0.90 -0.02
CA LEU A 171 11.27 0.91 -1.17
C LEU A 171 12.21 2.11 -1.14
N GLU A 172 11.69 3.34 -1.12
CA GLU A 172 12.53 4.54 -1.08
C GLU A 172 11.93 5.56 -0.12
N ALA A 173 12.53 5.67 1.07
CA ALA A 173 12.19 6.60 2.13
C ALA A 173 13.26 7.68 2.25
N ARG A 174 12.80 8.93 2.30
CA ARG A 174 13.65 10.09 2.67
C ARG A 174 13.91 10.09 4.19
N GLU A 175 14.86 10.90 4.65
CA GLU A 175 15.18 11.07 6.09
C GLU A 175 13.99 11.49 6.96
N GLN A 176 12.98 12.09 6.35
CA GLN A 176 11.76 12.57 6.98
C GLN A 176 10.57 12.36 6.05
N GLY A 177 9.39 12.13 6.63
CA GLY A 177 8.11 12.10 5.92
C GLY A 177 7.33 10.81 6.07
N GLY A 178 6.24 10.71 5.30
CA GLY A 178 5.22 9.67 5.48
C GLY A 178 5.72 8.24 5.26
N THR A 179 6.68 8.01 4.35
CA THR A 179 7.25 6.68 4.10
C THR A 179 8.08 6.18 5.28
N LEU A 180 8.95 7.03 5.83
CA LEU A 180 9.76 6.69 7.01
C LEU A 180 8.85 6.41 8.21
N ASN A 181 7.84 7.26 8.43
CA ASN A 181 6.89 7.08 9.53
C ASN A 181 6.05 5.81 9.38
N ALA A 182 5.75 5.37 8.15
CA ALA A 182 5.09 4.10 7.90
C ALA A 182 5.99 2.92 8.30
N GLY A 183 7.30 2.99 7.99
CA GLY A 183 8.29 2.01 8.44
C GLY A 183 8.35 1.92 9.97
N TYR A 184 8.45 3.05 10.67
CA TYR A 184 8.39 3.04 12.15
C TYR A 184 7.08 2.48 12.68
N SER A 185 5.95 2.79 12.04
CA SER A 185 4.66 2.24 12.44
C SER A 185 4.63 0.71 12.29
N ALA A 186 5.26 0.16 11.25
CA ALA A 186 5.41 -1.28 11.08
C ALA A 186 6.22 -1.92 12.20
N LEU A 187 7.38 -1.34 12.53
CA LEU A 187 8.23 -1.80 13.63
C LEU A 187 7.50 -1.73 14.98
N GLN A 188 6.83 -0.60 15.28
CA GLN A 188 6.08 -0.41 16.50
C GLN A 188 4.92 -1.40 16.67
N LEU A 189 4.27 -1.78 15.57
CA LEU A 189 3.18 -2.77 15.56
C LEU A 189 3.68 -4.22 15.47
N GLY A 190 5.00 -4.45 15.55
CA GLY A 190 5.60 -5.78 15.46
C GLY A 190 5.39 -6.45 14.10
N LYS A 191 5.15 -5.66 13.03
CA LYS A 191 5.01 -6.17 11.67
C LYS A 191 6.40 -6.34 11.06
N PRO A 192 6.72 -7.50 10.45
CA PRO A 192 7.93 -7.67 9.66
C PRO A 192 8.06 -6.54 8.63
N LEU A 193 9.13 -5.75 8.77
CA LEU A 193 9.46 -4.64 7.88
C LEU A 193 10.62 -5.07 6.99
N PHE A 194 10.42 -4.98 5.67
CA PHE A 194 11.43 -5.20 4.66
C PHE A 194 11.74 -3.87 3.98
N VAL A 195 13.02 -3.54 3.85
CA VAL A 195 13.47 -2.24 3.35
C VAL A 195 14.40 -2.47 2.18
N ALA A 196 14.06 -1.93 1.02
CA ALA A 196 14.87 -2.17 -0.17
C ALA A 196 16.30 -1.68 0.02
N LEU A 197 17.22 -2.51 -0.44
CA LEU A 197 18.66 -2.24 -0.45
C LEU A 197 19.22 -2.82 -1.76
N TYR A 198 19.70 -1.95 -2.64
CA TYR A 198 20.34 -2.33 -3.90
C TYR A 198 21.55 -1.43 -4.18
N ASP A 199 22.54 -1.96 -4.92
CA ASP A 199 23.87 -1.37 -5.08
C ASP A 199 23.86 -0.05 -5.88
N ASP A 200 22.99 0.05 -6.88
CA ASP A 200 22.85 1.17 -7.84
C ASP A 200 21.82 2.22 -7.41
N MET A 201 21.43 2.13 -6.15
CA MET A 201 20.40 2.97 -5.61
C MET A 201 21.08 4.40 -5.57
N ASN A 202 20.52 5.42 -6.27
CA ASN A 202 20.87 6.86 -6.14
C ASN A 202 19.84 7.72 -5.34
N GLY A 203 20.27 8.75 -4.56
CA GLY A 203 19.40 9.74 -3.87
C GLY A 203 19.49 9.78 -2.33
N SER A 204 18.73 10.63 -1.63
CA SER A 204 18.64 10.64 -0.14
C SER A 204 17.79 9.47 0.35
N ARG A 205 18.45 8.43 0.89
CA ARG A 205 17.82 7.25 1.52
C ARG A 205 18.36 6.98 2.91
N ASP A 206 18.76 8.04 3.59
CA ASP A 206 19.07 7.97 5.00
C ASP A 206 17.83 7.45 5.75
N GLY A 207 16.61 7.63 5.20
CA GLY A 207 15.40 6.95 5.66
C GLY A 207 15.44 5.42 5.58
N ASN A 208 15.83 4.82 4.45
CA ASN A 208 15.95 3.36 4.32
C ASN A 208 17.02 2.82 5.28
N GLN A 209 18.20 3.44 5.28
CA GLN A 209 19.31 3.03 6.14
C GLN A 209 18.88 3.06 7.61
N ARG A 210 18.21 4.13 8.02
CA ARG A 210 17.71 4.30 9.39
C ARG A 210 16.64 3.27 9.75
N LEU A 211 15.72 2.95 8.84
CA LEU A 211 14.77 1.84 9.07
C LEU A 211 15.47 0.50 9.24
N ILE A 212 16.53 0.22 8.49
CA ILE A 212 17.32 -1.01 8.63
C ILE A 212 18.03 -1.04 9.99
N GLN A 213 18.64 0.07 10.40
CA GLN A 213 19.29 0.20 11.71
C GLN A 213 18.32 -0.01 12.87
N GLU A 214 17.05 0.36 12.69
CA GLU A 214 15.99 0.26 13.69
C GLU A 214 15.27 -1.11 13.68
N GLY A 215 15.79 -2.08 12.92
CA GLY A 215 15.30 -3.47 12.90
C GLY A 215 14.55 -3.88 11.62
N GLY A 216 14.48 -3.00 10.62
CA GLY A 216 14.04 -3.35 9.28
C GLY A 216 15.00 -4.34 8.60
N LYS A 217 14.46 -5.35 7.93
CA LYS A 217 15.24 -6.34 7.21
C LYS A 217 15.59 -5.85 5.81
N PRO A 218 16.85 -5.96 5.35
CA PRO A 218 17.20 -5.56 4.01
C PRO A 218 16.51 -6.47 2.98
N LEU A 219 15.80 -5.86 2.03
CA LEU A 219 15.26 -6.52 0.85
C LEU A 219 16.23 -6.33 -0.30
N LEU A 220 17.01 -7.38 -0.55
CA LEU A 220 18.06 -7.41 -1.54
C LEU A 220 17.53 -7.85 -2.91
N ARG A 221 18.35 -7.68 -3.93
CA ARG A 221 18.09 -8.16 -5.29
C ARG A 221 19.11 -9.22 -5.68
N ASN A 222 18.63 -10.27 -6.32
CA ASN A 222 19.50 -11.27 -6.93
C ASN A 222 20.22 -10.63 -8.13
N ARG A 223 21.56 -10.65 -8.11
CA ARG A 223 22.39 -10.07 -9.17
C ARG A 223 22.23 -10.77 -10.51
N ALA A 224 22.00 -12.08 -10.53
CA ALA A 224 21.87 -12.87 -11.75
C ALA A 224 20.50 -12.71 -12.40
N THR A 225 19.42 -12.78 -11.60
CA THR A 225 18.05 -12.71 -12.14
C THR A 225 17.47 -11.32 -12.15
N SER A 226 18.11 -10.36 -11.47
CA SER A 226 17.56 -9.02 -11.35
C SER A 226 16.18 -8.99 -10.67
N GLN A 227 15.89 -9.96 -9.81
CA GLN A 227 14.63 -10.06 -9.05
C GLN A 227 14.86 -9.81 -7.56
N ALA A 228 13.86 -9.23 -6.88
CA ALA A 228 13.85 -9.07 -5.43
C ALA A 228 13.85 -10.44 -4.73
N GLN A 229 14.61 -10.56 -3.64
CA GLN A 229 14.70 -11.79 -2.84
C GLN A 229 13.54 -11.86 -1.84
N MET A 230 12.43 -12.47 -2.27
CA MET A 230 11.16 -12.47 -1.52
C MET A 230 10.99 -13.66 -0.56
N GLN A 231 11.99 -14.54 -0.41
CA GLN A 231 11.88 -15.76 0.41
C GLN A 231 11.48 -15.45 1.85
N GLU A 232 12.15 -14.48 2.49
CA GLU A 232 11.80 -14.08 3.85
C GLU A 232 10.43 -13.39 3.94
N VAL A 233 10.05 -12.63 2.92
CA VAL A 233 8.72 -12.00 2.87
C VAL A 233 7.65 -13.09 2.85
N PHE A 234 7.81 -14.10 1.99
CA PHE A 234 6.89 -15.24 1.88
C PHE A 234 6.80 -16.04 3.18
N ALA A 235 7.94 -16.31 3.82
CA ALA A 235 7.94 -16.97 5.12
C ALA A 235 7.13 -16.19 6.18
N ASN A 236 7.29 -14.87 6.22
CA ASN A 236 6.61 -14.00 7.19
C ASN A 236 5.11 -13.79 6.91
N VAL A 237 4.64 -14.04 5.68
CA VAL A 237 3.20 -14.05 5.37
C VAL A 237 2.56 -15.43 5.45
N GLY A 238 3.31 -16.44 5.92
CA GLY A 238 2.83 -17.80 6.09
C GLY A 238 2.68 -18.56 4.77
N LEU A 239 3.62 -18.36 3.85
CA LEU A 239 3.77 -19.08 2.59
C LEU A 239 5.13 -19.78 2.49
N ALA A 240 5.80 -20.04 3.62
CA ALA A 240 6.96 -20.92 3.62
C ALA A 240 6.53 -22.32 3.15
N ASN A 241 7.30 -22.87 2.20
CA ASN A 241 7.21 -24.28 1.78
C ASN A 241 7.31 -25.24 2.96
#